data_AF-A0A838RAU2-F1
#
_entry.id   AF-A0A838RAU2-F1
#
_cell.length_a   1.000
_cell.length_b   1.000
_cell.length_c   1.000
_cell.angle_alpha   90.00
_cell.angle_beta   90.00
_cell.angle_gamma   90.00
#
_symmetry.space_group_name_H-M   'P 1'
#
loop_
_entity.id
_entity.type
_entity.pdbx_description
1 polymer ?
#
loop_
_entity_poly.entity_id
_entity_poly.type
_entity_poly.pdbx_seq_one_letter_code
_entity_poly.pdbx_strand_id
1 'polypeptide(L)' 'MVVGMDDTIERRRGAEIEALGIYRDPVRSSKSHFVKASGLRWIVLMLLVPIPWATRIWALPFLSALAPSERY' A
#
# COMPACT_ATOMS: atom_id res chain seq x y z
N MET A 1 -2.31 -4.29 21.89
CA MET A 1 -1.86 -4.72 20.56
C MET A 1 -2.06 -3.58 19.60
N VAL A 2 -1.05 -3.23 18.80
CA VAL A 2 -1.15 -2.15 17.80
C VAL A 2 -0.90 -2.76 16.42
N VAL A 3 -1.80 -2.46 15.49
CA VAL A 3 -1.70 -2.91 14.09
C VAL A 3 -1.47 -1.68 13.22
N GLY A 4 -0.37 -1.70 12.46
CA GLY A 4 -0.09 -0.73 11.40
C GLY A 4 -0.78 -1.15 10.11
N MET A 5 -1.12 -0.17 9.29
CA MET A 5 -1.67 -0.35 7.96
C MET A 5 -0.85 0.51 6.99
N ASP A 6 -0.44 -0.08 5.88
CA ASP A 6 0.26 0.62 4.81
C ASP A 6 -0.32 0.19 3.46
N ASP A 7 -0.27 1.09 2.48
CA ASP A 7 -0.67 0.83 1.11
C ASP A 7 0.50 1.00 0.15
N THR A 8 0.61 0.10 -0.82
CA THR A 8 1.64 0.18 -1.86
C THR A 8 1.04 -0.06 -3.24
N ILE A 9 1.53 0.70 -4.23
CA ILE A 9 1.11 0.59 -5.61
C ILE A 9 2.18 -0.19 -6.37
N GLU A 10 1.87 -1.43 -6.70
CA GLU A 10 2.70 -2.23 -7.60
C GLU A 10 2.47 -1.77 -9.05
N ARG A 11 3.54 -1.29 -9.69
CA ARG A 11 3.51 -0.77 -11.08
C ARG A 11 3.58 -1.90 -12.12
N ARG A 12 2.68 -2.87 -12.00
CA ARG A 12 2.50 -3.97 -12.98
C ARG A 12 1.32 -3.67 -13.91
N ARG A 13 1.47 -4.03 -15.18
CA ARG A 13 0.42 -3.93 -16.22
C ARG A 13 0.48 -5.17 -17.11
N GLY A 14 -0.66 -5.59 -17.67
CA GLY A 14 -0.76 -6.71 -18.59
C GLY A 14 -2.21 -6.95 -19.00
N ALA A 15 -2.42 -7.63 -20.13
CA ALA A 15 -3.75 -7.94 -20.63
C ALA A 15 -4.55 -8.85 -19.67
N GLU A 16 -3.86 -9.68 -18.89
CA GLU A 16 -4.44 -10.60 -17.91
C GLU A 16 -4.64 -9.97 -16.52
N ILE A 17 -4.32 -8.68 -16.34
CA ILE A 17 -4.42 -8.00 -15.04
C ILE A 17 -5.74 -7.24 -14.97
N GLU A 18 -6.79 -7.91 -14.49
CA GLU A 18 -8.14 -7.35 -14.40
C GLU A 18 -8.29 -6.27 -13.33
N ALA A 19 -7.56 -6.41 -12.21
CA ALA A 19 -7.62 -5.52 -11.06
C ALA A 19 -6.82 -4.20 -11.24
N LEU A 20 -6.37 -3.89 -12.46
CA LEU A 20 -5.59 -2.69 -12.73
C LEU A 20 -6.43 -1.43 -12.46
N GLY A 21 -5.97 -0.61 -11.52
CA GLY A 21 -6.62 0.64 -11.14
C GLY A 21 -5.74 1.86 -11.39
N ILE A 22 -6.33 3.05 -11.19
CA ILE A 22 -5.64 4.33 -11.19
C ILE A 22 -5.75 4.92 -9.79
N TYR A 23 -4.61 5.14 -9.14
CA TYR A 23 -4.51 5.60 -7.76
C TYR A 23 -3.72 6.90 -7.68
N ARG A 24 -3.85 7.61 -6.56
CA ARG A 24 -2.96 8.73 -6.23
C ARG A 24 -1.56 8.21 -6.02
N ASP A 25 -0.55 8.85 -6.60
CA ASP A 25 0.85 8.57 -6.29
C ASP A 25 1.29 9.46 -5.12
N PRO A 26 1.39 8.93 -3.88
CA PRO A 26 1.65 9.77 -2.70
C PRO A 26 3.04 10.40 -2.73
N VAL A 27 4.02 9.75 -3.38
CA VAL A 27 5.40 10.24 -3.47
C VAL A 27 5.50 11.43 -4.43
N ARG A 28 4.73 11.40 -5.53
CA ARG A 28 4.75 12.46 -6.54
C ARG A 28 3.68 13.54 -6.35
N SER A 29 2.73 13.32 -5.46
CA SER A 29 1.64 14.27 -5.19
C SER A 29 1.96 15.19 -4.01
N SER A 30 1.59 16.45 -4.14
CA SER A 30 1.56 17.43 -3.05
C SER A 30 0.11 17.80 -2.71
N LYS A 31 -0.09 18.84 -1.88
CA LYS A 31 -1.44 19.39 -1.59
C LYS A 31 -2.03 20.13 -2.80
N SER A 32 -1.19 20.80 -3.59
CA SER A 32 -1.62 21.58 -4.76
C SER A 32 -1.46 20.82 -6.08
N HIS A 33 -0.71 19.71 -6.09
CA HIS A 33 -0.44 18.94 -7.30
C HIS A 33 -0.79 17.46 -7.09
N PHE A 34 -1.74 16.95 -7.87
CA PHE A 34 -2.23 15.58 -7.76
C PHE A 34 -1.72 14.74 -8.94
N VAL A 35 -0.85 13.78 -8.65
CA VAL A 35 -0.32 12.84 -9.65
C VAL A 35 -1.00 11.50 -9.49
N LYS A 36 -1.45 10.93 -10.60
CA LYS A 36 -2.02 9.59 -10.66
C LYS A 36 -1.00 8.58 -11.18
N ALA A 37 -1.00 7.39 -10.62
CA ALA A 37 -0.28 6.24 -11.13
C ALA A 37 -1.25 5.08 -11.34
N SER A 38 -1.07 4.34 -12.42
CA SER A 38 -1.76 3.07 -12.62
C SER A 38 -1.01 1.95 -11.90
N GLY A 39 -1.73 0.95 -11.39
CA GLY A 39 -1.10 -0.26 -10.87
C GLY A 39 -2.08 -1.14 -10.13
N LEU A 40 -1.53 -2.06 -9.36
CA LEU A 40 -2.26 -2.86 -8.38
C LEU A 40 -2.04 -2.25 -7.00
N ARG A 41 -3.13 -1.92 -6.29
CA ARG A 41 -3.04 -1.41 -4.94
C ARG A 41 -3.10 -2.56 -3.95
N TRP A 42 -2.03 -2.72 -3.20
CA TRP A 42 -1.92 -3.66 -2.10
C TRP A 42 -2.10 -2.94 -0.78
N ILE A 43 -2.80 -3.58 0.14
CA ILE A 43 -2.90 -3.16 1.54
C ILE A 43 -2.22 -4.22 2.38
N VAL A 44 -1.37 -3.79 3.31
CA VAL A 44 -0.66 -4.67 4.24
C VAL A 44 -0.99 -4.26 5.67
N LEU A 45 -1.42 -5.22 6.48
CA LEU A 45 -1.50 -5.08 7.94
C LEU A 45 -0.27 -5.68 8.58
N MET A 46 0.27 -4.92 9.55
CA MET A 46 1.50 -5.26 10.25
C MET A 46 1.29 -5.20 11.75
N LEU A 47 1.79 -6.19 12.47
CA LEU A 47 1.83 -6.15 13.92
C LEU A 47 3.02 -5.28 14.34
N LEU A 48 2.75 -4.21 15.09
CA LEU A 48 3.79 -3.34 15.63
C LEU A 48 4.27 -3.89 16.97
N VAL A 49 5.52 -4.35 17.01
CA VAL A 49 6.12 -5.00 18.18
C VAL A 49 7.37 -4.26 18.65
N PRO A 50 7.49 -3.96 19.95
CA PRO A 50 8.77 -3.58 20.52
C PRO A 50 9.66 -4.82 20.59
N ILE A 51 10.83 -4.74 19.96
CA ILE A 51 11.84 -5.79 20.05
C ILE A 51 12.86 -5.35 21.12
N PRO A 52 13.13 -6.14 22.18
CA PRO A 52 13.92 -5.70 23.33
C PRO A 52 15.31 -5.14 23.00
N TRP A 53 15.92 -5.61 21.90
CA TRP A 53 17.26 -5.20 21.45
C TRP A 53 17.23 -4.20 20.29
N ALA A 54 16.07 -3.79 19.82
CA ALA A 54 15.94 -2.81 18.74
C ALA A 54 15.68 -1.41 19.30
N THR A 55 16.30 -0.40 18.69
CA THR A 55 16.07 1.02 19.04
C THR A 55 14.76 1.58 18.49
N ARG A 56 14.03 0.81 17.69
CA ARG A 56 12.77 1.21 17.05
C ARG A 56 11.75 0.08 17.11
N ILE A 57 10.48 0.44 16.98
CA ILE A 57 9.37 -0.52 16.80
C ILE A 57 9.54 -1.21 15.44
N TRP A 58 9.36 -2.53 15.41
CA TRP A 58 9.34 -3.29 14.18
C TRP A 58 7.91 -3.57 13.74
N ALA A 59 7.73 -3.66 12.42
CA ALA A 59 6.45 -3.96 11.80
C ALA A 59 6.55 -5.33 11.13
N LEU A 60 5.82 -6.31 11.67
CA LEU A 60 5.75 -7.67 11.11
C LEU A 60 4.50 -7.79 10.23
N PRO A 61 4.62 -7.86 8.90
CA PRO A 61 3.47 -8.05 8.02
C PRO A 61 2.86 -9.44 8.23
N PHE A 62 1.54 -9.51 8.37
CA PHE A 62 0.83 -10.78 8.56
C PHE A 62 -0.43 -10.93 7.68
N LEU A 63 -0.93 -9.83 7.10
CA LEU A 63 -2.03 -9.87 6.14
C LEU A 63 -1.73 -8.92 4.98
N SER A 64 -1.69 -9.45 3.78
CA SER A 64 -1.57 -8.68 2.54
C SER A 64 -2.74 -8.99 1.65
N ALA A 65 -3.45 -7.96 1.18
CA ALA A 65 -4.62 -8.12 0.34
C ALA A 65 -4.57 -7.17 -0.85
N LEU A 66 -5.01 -7.66 -2.00
CA LEU A 66 -5.24 -6.81 -3.17
C LEU A 66 -6.51 -6.00 -2.93
N ALA A 67 -6.43 -4.68 -3.07
CA ALA A 67 -7.52 -3.74 -2.80
C ALA A 67 -7.88 -2.96 -4.07
N PRO A 68 -8.48 -3.63 -5.07
CA PRO A 68 -8.86 -3.01 -6.33
C PRO A 68 -9.80 -1.83 -6.07
N SER A 69 -9.65 -0.74 -6.83
CA SER A 69 -10.64 0.34 -6.81
C SER A 69 -11.92 -0.16 -7.46
N GLU A 70 -13.06 0.01 -6.79
CA GLU A 70 -14.35 -0.08 -7.47
C GLU A 70 -14.39 1.00 -8.55
N ARG A 71 -14.54 0.57 -9.81
CA ARG A 71 -14.98 1.47 -10.88
C ARG A 71 -16.44 1.79 -10.57
N TYR A 72 -16.75 3.08 -10.38
CA TYR A 72 -18.11 3.57 -10.59
C TYR A 72 -18.51 3.37 -12.06
#